data_AF-A0A8T1FXK8-F1
#
_entry.id   AF-A0A8T1FXK8-F1
#
_cell.length_a   1.000
_cell.length_b   1.000
_cell.length_c   1.000
_cell.angle_alpha   90.00
_cell.angle_beta   90.00
_cell.angle_gamma   90.00
#
_symmetry.space_group_name_H-M   'P 1'
#
loop_
_entity.id
_entity.type
_entity.pdbx_description
1 polymer ?
#
loop_
_entity_poly.entity_id
_entity_poly.type
_entity_poly.pdbx_seq_one_letter_code
_entity_poly.pdbx_strand_id
1 'polypeptide(L)'
;MGVLLGTSNWSVSEITEACEIADRLSLIRPIVEQSQYSIFERNRIEFEHLDLFKKYKYGITAWSPLAFGSLTGKYGSGCPQGFCMYTEEMRNAIWRTDFEERVQKADKLKPIAAELGCSLAQLALAWCVANENVLTAIVGAGDQSQLEENLKALEFVDKITPDVKAKVDDVVNFVPGHPVPDRLREIRKRHL
;
A
#
# COMPACT_ATOMS: atom_id res chain seq x y z
N MET A 1 5.58 12.75 -28.56
CA MET A 1 5.34 12.42 -27.15
C MET A 1 4.61 11.09 -27.14
N GLY A 2 5.20 10.03 -26.57
CA GLY A 2 4.54 8.71 -26.52
C GLY A 2 3.43 8.69 -25.46
N VAL A 3 2.38 7.91 -25.67
CA VAL A 3 1.34 7.65 -24.66
C VAL A 3 1.83 6.52 -23.77
N LEU A 4 1.74 6.68 -22.45
CA LEU A 4 1.99 5.63 -21.47
C LEU A 4 0.66 5.12 -20.91
N LEU A 5 0.60 3.81 -20.63
CA LEU A 5 -0.57 3.14 -20.10
C LEU A 5 -0.24 2.49 -18.75
N GLY A 6 -1.19 2.52 -17.83
CA GLY A 6 -1.11 1.88 -16.53
C GLY A 6 -2.44 1.27 -16.14
N THR A 7 -2.39 0.27 -15.27
CA THR A 7 -3.57 -0.39 -14.69
C THR A 7 -3.72 -0.01 -13.22
N SER A 8 -4.86 -0.29 -12.62
CA SER A 8 -5.07 -0.08 -11.18
C SER A 8 -5.99 -1.13 -10.59
N ASN A 9 -5.51 -1.86 -9.60
CA ASN A 9 -6.15 -3.01 -8.96
C ASN A 9 -6.60 -4.09 -9.95
N TRP A 10 -5.85 -4.26 -11.04
CA TRP A 10 -6.08 -5.38 -11.95
C TRP A 10 -5.48 -6.66 -11.35
N SER A 11 -6.07 -7.80 -11.68
CA SER A 11 -5.48 -9.10 -11.36
C SER A 11 -4.28 -9.39 -12.27
N VAL A 12 -3.39 -10.27 -11.81
CA VAL A 12 -2.24 -10.74 -12.59
C VAL A 12 -2.67 -11.29 -13.95
N SER A 13 -3.80 -12.00 -14.00
CA SER A 13 -4.34 -12.54 -15.26
C SER A 13 -4.79 -11.44 -16.22
N GLU A 14 -5.50 -10.41 -15.74
CA GLU A 14 -5.95 -9.29 -16.58
C GLU A 14 -4.76 -8.49 -17.12
N ILE A 15 -3.74 -8.26 -16.30
CA ILE A 15 -2.51 -7.56 -16.72
C ILE A 15 -1.75 -8.38 -17.76
N THR A 16 -1.62 -9.69 -17.52
CA THR A 16 -0.95 -10.62 -18.44
C THR A 16 -1.67 -10.66 -19.79
N GLU A 17 -2.99 -10.78 -19.79
CA GLU A 17 -3.81 -10.76 -21.00
C GLU A 17 -3.65 -9.43 -21.75
N ALA A 18 -3.69 -8.30 -21.05
CA ALA A 18 -3.48 -6.99 -21.67
C ALA A 18 -2.10 -6.87 -22.34
N CYS A 19 -1.04 -7.38 -21.70
CA CYS A 19 0.29 -7.40 -22.28
C CYS A 19 0.36 -8.28 -23.53
N GLU A 20 -0.23 -9.48 -23.49
CA GLU A 20 -0.23 -10.43 -24.61
C GLU A 20 -1.04 -9.92 -25.80
N ILE A 21 -2.18 -9.28 -25.55
CA ILE A 21 -2.98 -8.62 -26.60
C ILE A 21 -2.18 -7.48 -27.22
N ALA A 22 -1.55 -6.63 -26.40
CA ALA A 22 -0.75 -5.52 -26.88
C ALA A 22 0.41 -6.01 -27.77
N ASP A 23 1.09 -7.08 -27.38
CA ASP A 23 2.15 -7.69 -28.18
C ASP A 23 1.65 -8.21 -29.52
N ARG A 24 0.56 -8.98 -29.50
CA ARG A 24 -0.02 -9.57 -30.71
C ARG A 24 -0.46 -8.51 -31.72
N LEU A 25 -0.95 -7.37 -31.23
CA LEU A 25 -1.51 -6.30 -32.05
C LEU A 25 -0.52 -5.14 -32.28
N SER A 26 0.73 -5.25 -31.83
CA SER A 26 1.73 -4.17 -31.89
C SER A 26 1.25 -2.86 -31.25
N LEU A 27 0.54 -2.97 -30.13
CA LEU A 27 0.09 -1.84 -29.31
C LEU A 27 1.05 -1.59 -28.14
N ILE A 28 0.84 -0.47 -27.45
CA ILE A 28 1.61 -0.13 -26.25
C ILE A 28 1.09 -0.97 -25.07
N ARG A 29 1.99 -1.70 -24.41
CA ARG A 29 1.68 -2.42 -23.16
C ARG A 29 1.37 -1.43 -22.03
N PRO A 30 0.54 -1.80 -21.04
CA PRO A 30 0.62 -1.14 -19.76
C PRO A 30 1.99 -1.41 -19.12
N ILE A 31 2.54 -0.44 -18.39
CA ILE A 31 3.91 -0.52 -17.84
C ILE A 31 3.96 -0.36 -16.32
N VAL A 32 2.84 0.00 -15.70
CA VAL A 32 2.75 0.28 -14.27
C VAL A 32 1.40 -0.22 -13.75
N GLU A 33 1.41 -0.69 -12.52
CA GLU A 33 0.21 -1.08 -11.80
C GLU A 33 0.07 -0.23 -10.54
N GLN A 34 -1.08 0.43 -10.39
CA GLN A 34 -1.43 1.16 -9.18
C GLN A 34 -2.24 0.26 -8.24
N SER A 35 -1.56 -0.31 -7.25
CA SER A 35 -2.10 -1.31 -6.31
C SER A 35 -1.91 -0.89 -4.86
N GLN A 36 -2.78 -1.39 -3.98
CA GLN A 36 -2.69 -1.08 -2.55
C GLN A 36 -1.45 -1.77 -1.99
N TYR A 37 -0.62 -1.02 -1.27
CA TYR A 37 0.55 -1.60 -0.61
C TYR A 37 0.89 -0.86 0.67
N SER A 38 0.90 -1.57 1.78
CA SER A 38 1.27 -1.07 3.11
C SER A 38 1.71 -2.24 3.99
N ILE A 39 2.19 -1.95 5.20
CA ILE A 39 2.51 -2.99 6.20
C ILE A 39 1.33 -3.97 6.40
N PHE A 40 0.08 -3.50 6.29
CA PHE A 40 -1.12 -4.33 6.47
C PHE A 40 -1.64 -5.00 5.18
N GLU A 41 -1.17 -4.58 4.01
CA GLU A 41 -1.69 -5.03 2.71
C GLU A 41 -0.52 -5.36 1.78
N ARG A 42 -0.12 -6.64 1.77
CA ARG A 42 1.14 -7.08 1.15
C ARG A 42 0.98 -8.18 0.11
N ASN A 43 -0.03 -9.04 0.28
CA ASN A 43 -0.17 -10.30 -0.45
C ASN A 43 -0.05 -10.15 -1.97
N ARG A 44 -0.79 -9.18 -2.51
CA ARG A 44 -0.84 -8.92 -3.94
C ARG A 44 0.54 -8.57 -4.52
N ILE A 45 1.27 -7.69 -3.84
CA ILE A 45 2.56 -7.20 -4.32
C ILE A 45 3.67 -8.22 -4.07
N GLU A 46 3.74 -8.78 -2.86
CA GLU A 46 4.86 -9.64 -2.45
C GLU A 46 4.75 -11.09 -2.93
N PHE A 47 3.55 -11.56 -3.31
CA PHE A 47 3.33 -12.97 -3.68
C PHE A 47 2.64 -13.15 -5.02
N GLU A 48 1.66 -12.32 -5.37
CA GLU A 48 0.90 -12.50 -6.62
C GLU A 48 1.61 -11.88 -7.83
N HIS A 49 2.16 -10.67 -7.67
CA HIS A 49 2.72 -9.88 -8.79
C HIS A 49 4.15 -10.26 -9.19
N LEU A 50 4.75 -11.28 -8.57
CA LEU A 50 6.16 -11.64 -8.78
C LEU A 50 6.50 -11.89 -10.26
N ASP A 51 5.59 -12.52 -11.00
CA ASP A 51 5.80 -12.78 -12.43
C ASP A 51 5.66 -11.52 -13.29
N LEU A 52 4.83 -10.55 -12.87
CA LEU A 52 4.72 -9.26 -13.56
C LEU A 52 6.03 -8.48 -13.49
N PHE A 53 6.69 -8.49 -12.33
CA PHE A 53 8.00 -7.85 -12.14
C PHE A 53 9.08 -8.54 -12.98
N LYS A 54 9.12 -9.87 -12.95
CA LYS A 54 10.16 -10.65 -13.66
C LYS A 54 9.99 -10.62 -15.17
N LYS A 55 8.78 -10.93 -15.66
CA LYS A 55 8.47 -11.12 -17.10
C LYS A 55 8.22 -9.79 -17.81
N TYR A 56 7.38 -8.93 -17.22
CA TYR A 56 6.91 -7.71 -17.89
C TYR A 56 7.61 -6.44 -17.40
N LYS A 57 8.54 -6.55 -16.44
CA LYS A 57 9.28 -5.42 -15.85
C LYS A 57 8.36 -4.34 -15.30
N TYR A 58 7.24 -4.77 -14.74
CA TYR A 58 6.31 -3.87 -14.08
C TYR A 58 6.94 -3.26 -12.84
N GLY A 59 6.50 -2.05 -12.52
CA GLY A 59 6.66 -1.46 -11.21
C GLY A 59 5.34 -1.07 -10.60
N ILE A 60 5.34 -0.86 -9.28
CA ILE A 60 4.17 -0.51 -8.51
C ILE A 60 4.14 0.98 -8.20
N THR A 61 2.99 1.59 -8.48
CA THR A 61 2.56 2.86 -7.88
C THR A 61 1.70 2.51 -6.66
N ALA A 62 2.30 2.51 -5.47
CA ALA A 62 1.60 2.12 -4.26
C ALA A 62 0.55 3.18 -3.87
N TRP A 63 -0.68 2.74 -3.57
CA TRP A 63 -1.69 3.60 -2.95
C TRP A 63 -2.01 3.14 -1.52
N SER A 64 -2.48 4.09 -0.69
CA SER A 64 -2.73 3.92 0.74
C SER A 64 -1.57 3.29 1.54
N PRO A 65 -0.32 3.80 1.42
CA PRO A 65 0.81 3.27 2.18
C PRO A 65 0.68 3.44 3.69
N LEU A 66 -0.11 4.43 4.13
CA LEU A 66 -0.47 4.64 5.54
C LEU A 66 -1.75 3.90 5.98
N ALA A 67 -2.29 3.00 5.16
CA ALA A 67 -3.51 2.25 5.42
C ALA A 67 -4.67 3.16 5.90
N PHE A 68 -4.96 4.18 5.08
CA PHE A 68 -5.94 5.23 5.37
C PHE A 68 -5.68 6.03 6.66
N GLY A 69 -4.41 6.09 7.08
CA GLY A 69 -3.99 6.82 8.27
C GLY A 69 -3.94 5.97 9.55
N SER A 70 -4.28 4.68 9.49
CA SER A 70 -4.13 3.79 10.66
C SER A 70 -2.67 3.63 11.08
N LEU A 71 -1.76 3.61 10.11
CA LEU A 71 -0.31 3.56 10.33
C LEU A 71 0.30 4.92 10.70
N THR A 72 -0.49 5.92 11.12
CA THR A 72 0.06 7.12 11.76
C THR A 72 -0.05 7.06 13.29
N GLY A 73 -0.77 6.06 13.83
CA GLY A 73 -0.97 5.91 15.28
C GLY A 73 -1.98 6.89 15.88
N LYS A 74 -2.64 7.72 15.06
CA LYS A 74 -3.59 8.77 15.50
C LYS A 74 -4.90 8.21 16.05
N TYR A 75 -5.23 6.95 15.76
CA TYR A 75 -6.47 6.31 16.20
C TYR A 75 -6.36 5.56 17.53
N GLY A 76 -5.14 5.42 18.10
CA GLY A 76 -4.93 4.66 19.35
C GLY A 76 -5.67 5.24 20.57
N SER A 77 -5.94 6.55 20.56
CA SER A 77 -6.71 7.24 21.62
C SER A 77 -8.17 7.47 21.24
N GLY A 78 -8.67 6.76 20.23
CA GLY A 78 -9.97 7.00 19.61
C GLY A 78 -9.86 7.84 18.32
N CYS A 79 -10.97 7.98 17.61
CA CYS A 79 -10.97 8.71 16.35
C CYS A 79 -10.97 10.23 16.58
N PRO A 80 -9.96 10.99 16.09
CA PRO A 80 -9.96 12.43 16.26
C PRO A 80 -11.18 13.06 15.56
N GLN A 81 -11.78 14.07 16.19
CA GLN A 81 -12.94 14.78 15.65
C GLN A 81 -12.59 15.36 14.27
N GLY A 82 -13.36 15.00 13.22
CA GLY A 82 -13.11 15.42 11.83
C GLY A 82 -12.12 14.57 11.02
N PHE A 83 -11.46 13.56 11.62
CA PHE A 83 -10.46 12.70 10.96
C PHE A 83 -10.87 11.23 10.80
N CYS A 84 -12.06 10.87 11.26
CA CYS A 84 -12.67 9.62 10.81
C CYS A 84 -13.09 9.81 9.37
N MET A 85 -12.61 8.90 8.51
CA MET A 85 -13.05 8.83 7.13
C MET A 85 -14.57 9.06 7.04
N TYR A 86 -14.94 9.87 6.07
CA TYR A 86 -16.01 10.88 6.09
C TYR A 86 -17.42 10.44 6.55
N THR A 87 -17.70 9.15 6.75
CA THR A 87 -18.95 8.64 7.33
C THR A 87 -18.77 7.25 7.96
N GLU A 88 -19.74 6.79 8.74
CA GLU A 88 -19.78 5.41 9.26
C GLU A 88 -19.82 4.38 8.13
N GLU A 89 -20.47 4.68 7.00
CA GLU A 89 -20.45 3.83 5.82
C GLU A 89 -19.06 3.69 5.20
N MET A 90 -18.28 4.79 5.11
CA MET A 90 -16.90 4.73 4.64
C MET A 90 -16.01 3.94 5.59
N ARG A 91 -16.19 4.11 6.90
CA ARG A 91 -15.48 3.36 7.93
C ARG A 91 -15.70 1.85 7.76
N ASN A 92 -16.96 1.44 7.61
CA ASN A 92 -17.36 0.05 7.43
C ASN A 92 -16.91 -0.53 6.08
N ALA A 93 -16.96 0.27 5.02
CA ALA A 93 -16.51 -0.15 3.69
C ALA A 93 -14.98 -0.37 3.64
N ILE A 94 -14.22 0.50 4.31
CA ILE A 94 -12.77 0.61 4.15
C ILE A 94 -12.00 -0.17 5.20
N TRP A 95 -12.42 -0.11 6.47
CA TRP A 95 -11.71 -0.75 7.58
C TRP A 95 -12.38 -2.01 8.15
N ARG A 96 -13.47 -2.50 7.54
CA ARG A 96 -14.23 -3.69 7.97
C ARG A 96 -14.45 -3.71 9.51
N THR A 97 -14.53 -4.91 10.07
CA THR A 97 -14.52 -5.26 11.49
C THR A 97 -13.10 -5.38 12.07
N ASP A 98 -12.04 -5.20 11.26
CA ASP A 98 -10.64 -5.35 11.70
C ASP A 98 -9.97 -4.02 12.03
N PHE A 99 -10.70 -2.90 12.01
CA PHE A 99 -10.17 -1.57 12.32
C PHE A 99 -9.46 -1.52 13.67
N GLU A 100 -10.14 -1.97 14.73
CA GLU A 100 -9.59 -1.98 16.09
C GLU A 100 -8.32 -2.84 16.18
N GLU A 101 -8.29 -3.98 15.50
CA GLU A 101 -7.09 -4.84 15.42
C GLU A 101 -5.94 -4.12 14.70
N ARG A 102 -6.22 -3.44 13.57
CA ARG A 102 -5.21 -2.65 12.85
C ARG A 102 -4.66 -1.52 13.71
N VAL A 103 -5.51 -0.84 14.49
CA VAL A 103 -5.09 0.22 15.41
C VAL A 103 -4.19 -0.36 16.51
N GLN A 104 -4.57 -1.49 17.11
CA GLN A 104 -3.74 -2.15 18.13
C GLN A 104 -2.38 -2.60 17.57
N LYS A 105 -2.35 -3.15 16.34
CA LYS A 105 -1.10 -3.51 15.67
C LYS A 105 -0.24 -2.27 15.38
N ALA A 106 -0.85 -1.19 14.89
CA ALA A 106 -0.16 0.07 14.65
C ALA A 106 0.47 0.63 15.94
N ASP A 107 -0.24 0.57 17.07
CA ASP A 107 0.31 1.00 18.35
C ASP A 107 1.50 0.16 18.79
N LYS A 108 1.48 -1.16 18.55
CA LYS A 108 2.62 -2.05 18.81
C LYS A 108 3.83 -1.82 17.90
N LEU A 109 3.67 -1.11 16.78
CA LEU A 109 4.78 -0.70 15.91
C LEU A 109 5.48 0.58 16.40
N LYS A 110 4.85 1.37 17.28
CA LYS A 110 5.44 2.63 17.79
C LYS A 110 6.82 2.46 18.44
N PRO A 111 7.10 1.39 19.24
CA PRO A 111 8.44 1.17 19.79
C PRO A 111 9.50 0.99 18.71
N ILE A 112 9.19 0.30 17.61
CA ILE A 112 10.13 0.12 16.48
C ILE A 112 10.42 1.48 15.82
N ALA A 113 9.40 2.30 15.59
CA ALA A 113 9.58 3.65 15.04
C ALA A 113 10.47 4.52 15.97
N ALA A 114 10.23 4.43 17.28
CA ALA A 114 11.02 5.13 18.29
C ALA A 114 12.51 4.67 18.30
N GLU A 115 12.78 3.38 18.19
CA GLU A 115 14.15 2.83 18.06
C GLU A 115 14.90 3.41 16.84
N LEU A 116 14.19 3.64 15.73
CA LEU A 116 14.77 4.21 14.50
C LEU A 116 14.83 5.75 14.50
N GLY A 117 14.23 6.38 15.51
CA GLY A 117 14.16 7.83 15.67
C GLY A 117 13.20 8.50 14.68
N CYS A 118 12.13 7.83 14.26
CA CYS A 118 11.14 8.36 13.32
C CYS A 118 9.72 8.28 13.89
N SER A 119 8.78 8.96 13.24
CA SER A 119 7.35 8.76 13.52
C SER A 119 6.87 7.42 12.95
N LEU A 120 5.71 6.95 13.42
CA LEU A 120 5.11 5.72 12.87
C LEU A 120 4.72 5.89 11.39
N ALA A 121 4.26 7.08 11.00
CA ALA A 121 3.95 7.39 9.61
C ALA A 121 5.21 7.30 8.74
N GLN A 122 6.34 7.84 9.22
CA GLN A 122 7.63 7.75 8.55
C GLN A 122 8.13 6.31 8.45
N LEU A 123 8.02 5.51 9.52
CA LEU A 123 8.34 4.08 9.47
C LEU A 123 7.52 3.36 8.39
N ALA A 124 6.21 3.57 8.36
CA ALA A 124 5.33 2.90 7.40
C ALA A 124 5.62 3.29 5.95
N LEU A 125 5.88 4.58 5.69
CA LEU A 125 6.24 5.09 4.37
C LEU A 125 7.61 4.60 3.93
N ALA A 126 8.62 4.68 4.80
CA ALA A 126 9.97 4.18 4.53
C ALA A 126 9.93 2.67 4.25
N TRP A 127 9.16 1.91 5.03
CA TRP A 127 8.96 0.48 4.82
C TRP A 127 8.33 0.18 3.45
N CYS A 128 7.32 0.95 3.05
CA CYS A 128 6.63 0.80 1.78
C CYS A 128 7.58 1.00 0.59
N VAL A 129 8.36 2.08 0.60
CA VAL A 129 9.28 2.41 -0.51
C VAL A 129 10.60 1.63 -0.46
N ALA A 130 10.89 0.93 0.65
CA ALA A 130 12.02 0.01 0.77
C ALA A 130 11.77 -1.35 0.07
N ASN A 131 10.62 -1.53 -0.60
CA ASN A 131 10.39 -2.65 -1.52
C ASN A 131 10.87 -2.25 -2.92
N GLU A 132 11.81 -3.00 -3.49
CA GLU A 132 12.41 -2.72 -4.80
C GLU A 132 11.40 -2.66 -5.97
N ASN A 133 10.23 -3.27 -5.82
CA ASN A 133 9.19 -3.28 -6.83
C ASN A 133 8.26 -2.04 -6.73
N VAL A 134 8.38 -1.24 -5.67
CA VAL A 134 7.64 0.01 -5.49
C VAL A 134 8.44 1.15 -6.10
N LEU A 135 7.97 1.65 -7.25
CA LEU A 135 8.60 2.79 -7.93
C LEU A 135 8.20 4.12 -7.31
N THR A 136 6.97 4.21 -6.81
CA THR A 136 6.44 5.42 -6.18
C THR A 136 5.35 5.05 -5.18
N ALA A 137 5.18 5.88 -4.15
CA ALA A 137 4.10 5.78 -3.20
C ALA A 137 3.27 7.07 -3.23
N ILE A 138 1.97 6.94 -3.46
CA ILE A 138 1.03 8.07 -3.41
C ILE A 138 0.71 8.36 -1.94
N VAL A 139 1.19 9.50 -1.46
CA VAL A 139 0.95 9.96 -0.08
C VAL A 139 -0.29 10.85 -0.01
N GLY A 140 -1.11 10.62 1.00
CA GLY A 140 -2.22 11.51 1.37
C GLY A 140 -1.84 12.31 2.62
N ALA A 141 -2.19 13.59 2.63
CA ALA A 141 -1.99 14.50 3.76
C ALA A 141 -3.20 15.42 3.88
N GLY A 142 -3.69 15.61 5.11
CA GLY A 142 -4.81 16.51 5.41
C GLY A 142 -4.40 17.98 5.52
N ASP A 143 -3.11 18.23 5.76
CA ASP A 143 -2.51 19.56 5.86
C ASP A 143 -1.04 19.52 5.41
N GLN A 144 -0.42 20.70 5.34
CA GLN A 144 0.97 20.85 4.90
C GLN A 144 1.96 20.18 5.85
N SER A 145 1.73 20.22 7.17
CA SER A 145 2.66 19.65 8.14
C SER A 145 2.74 18.11 8.02
N GLN A 146 1.60 17.46 7.77
CA GLN A 146 1.55 16.02 7.47
C GLN A 146 2.28 15.68 6.17
N LEU A 147 2.15 16.53 5.14
CA LEU A 147 2.88 16.31 3.89
C LEU A 147 4.40 16.41 4.11
N GLU A 148 4.86 17.44 4.83
CA GLU A 148 6.27 17.63 5.16
C GLU A 148 6.82 16.48 6.02
N GLU A 149 6.05 15.99 6.99
CA GLU A 149 6.41 14.80 7.78
C GLU A 149 6.54 13.55 6.92
N ASN A 150 5.56 13.31 6.03
CA ASN A 150 5.55 12.18 5.12
C ASN A 150 6.76 12.17 4.18
N LEU A 151 7.15 13.33 3.64
CA LEU A 151 8.30 13.44 2.73
C LEU A 151 9.63 13.13 3.43
N LYS A 152 9.77 13.46 4.72
CA LYS A 152 10.94 13.10 5.54
C LYS A 152 11.09 11.60 5.78
N ALA A 153 10.11 10.77 5.44
CA ALA A 153 10.24 9.32 5.52
C ALA A 153 11.43 8.78 4.69
N LEU A 154 11.80 9.49 3.62
CA LEU A 154 12.94 9.11 2.78
C LEU A 154 14.28 9.05 3.55
N GLU A 155 14.43 9.84 4.62
CA GLU A 155 15.62 9.84 5.48
C GLU A 155 15.79 8.53 6.29
N PHE A 156 14.77 7.67 6.30
CA PHE A 156 14.73 6.43 7.09
C PHE A 156 14.72 5.17 6.23
N VAL A 157 14.72 5.27 4.90
CA VAL A 157 14.64 4.10 3.99
C VAL A 157 15.83 3.16 4.19
N ASP A 158 17.04 3.69 4.30
CA ASP A 158 18.26 2.89 4.53
C ASP A 158 18.27 2.18 5.89
N LYS A 159 17.41 2.61 6.83
CA LYS A 159 17.25 1.95 8.14
C LYS A 159 16.27 0.77 8.10
N ILE A 160 15.53 0.57 7.00
CA ILE A 160 14.61 -0.56 6.84
C ILE A 160 15.40 -1.82 6.45
N THR A 161 16.19 -2.30 7.41
CA THR A 161 16.99 -3.52 7.27
C THR A 161 16.11 -4.78 7.31
N PRO A 162 16.63 -5.95 6.90
CA PRO A 162 15.92 -7.22 7.08
C PRO A 162 15.47 -7.47 8.51
N ASP A 163 16.28 -7.11 9.51
CA ASP A 163 15.92 -7.26 10.93
C ASP A 163 14.75 -6.35 11.33
N VAL A 164 14.72 -5.11 10.83
CA VAL A 164 13.59 -4.21 11.04
C VAL A 164 12.32 -4.75 10.37
N LYS A 165 12.42 -5.26 9.13
CA LYS A 165 11.30 -5.90 8.44
C LYS A 165 10.78 -7.10 9.25
N ALA A 166 11.68 -7.95 9.77
CA ALA A 166 11.30 -9.08 10.63
C ALA A 166 10.58 -8.64 11.92
N LYS A 167 11.07 -7.61 12.61
CA LYS A 167 10.38 -7.03 13.78
C LYS A 167 8.98 -6.54 13.45
N VAL A 168 8.81 -5.88 12.30
CA VAL A 168 7.49 -5.43 11.82
C VAL A 168 6.59 -6.63 11.56
N ASP A 169 7.10 -7.67 10.90
CA ASP A 169 6.38 -8.89 10.56
C ASP A 169 5.89 -9.63 11.81
N ASP A 170 6.73 -9.73 12.85
CA ASP A 170 6.37 -10.33 14.15
C ASP A 170 5.22 -9.58 14.84
N VAL A 171 5.21 -8.25 14.77
CA VAL A 171 4.15 -7.43 15.36
C VAL A 171 2.83 -7.62 14.63
N VAL A 172 2.84 -7.59 13.30
CA VAL A 172 1.61 -7.64 12.51
C VAL A 172 1.14 -9.06 12.22
N ASN A 173 1.98 -10.06 12.51
CA ASN A 173 1.77 -11.48 12.25
C ASN A 173 1.35 -11.71 10.81
N PHE A 174 2.09 -11.13 9.86
CA PHE A 174 1.76 -11.24 8.45
C PHE A 174 1.90 -12.70 7.99
N VAL A 175 0.81 -13.26 7.48
CA VAL A 175 0.78 -14.58 6.87
C VAL A 175 0.32 -14.41 5.42
N PRO A 176 1.10 -14.90 4.43
CA PRO A 176 0.66 -14.88 3.04
C PRO A 176 -0.66 -15.63 2.88
N GLY A 177 -1.59 -15.02 2.17
CA GLY A 177 -2.94 -15.54 1.94
C GLY A 177 -3.15 -15.95 0.49
N HIS A 178 -4.27 -16.62 0.23
CA HIS A 178 -4.72 -16.82 -1.15
C HIS A 178 -5.12 -15.48 -1.79
N PRO A 179 -4.95 -15.33 -3.11
CA PRO A 179 -5.46 -14.18 -3.84
C PRO A 179 -6.95 -13.97 -3.56
N VAL A 180 -7.29 -12.77 -3.09
CA VAL A 180 -8.67 -12.37 -2.90
C VAL A 180 -9.06 -11.33 -3.96
N PRO A 181 -10.28 -11.40 -4.52
CA PRO A 181 -10.77 -10.36 -5.41
C PRO A 181 -10.69 -8.99 -4.74
N ASP A 182 -10.15 -8.01 -5.45
CA ASP A 182 -10.18 -6.63 -4.99
C ASP A 182 -11.63 -6.17 -4.86
N ARG A 183 -11.99 -5.56 -3.72
CA ARG A 183 -13.37 -5.09 -3.52
C ARG A 183 -13.70 -3.87 -4.39
N LEU A 184 -12.71 -3.06 -4.74
CA LEU A 184 -12.95 -1.95 -5.69
C LEU A 184 -13.28 -2.51 -7.09
N ARG A 185 -12.80 -3.71 -7.43
CA ARG A 185 -13.24 -4.44 -8.63
C ARG A 185 -14.73 -4.74 -8.63
N GLU A 186 -15.31 -5.15 -7.50
CA GLU A 186 -16.76 -5.41 -7.41
C GLU A 186 -17.60 -4.13 -7.60
N ILE A 187 -17.06 -2.97 -7.25
CA ILE A 187 -17.69 -1.68 -7.57
C ILE A 187 -17.67 -1.43 -9.08
N ARG A 188 -16.54 -1.68 -9.75
CA ARG A 188 -16.38 -1.48 -11.20
C ARG A 188 -17.27 -2.42 -12.02
N LYS A 189 -17.44 -3.67 -11.59
CA LYS A 189 -18.34 -4.64 -12.24
C LYS A 189 -19.80 -4.21 -12.28
N ARG A 190 -20.24 -3.24 -11.47
CA ARG A 190 -21.61 -2.71 -11.54
C ARG A 190 -21.88 -1.86 -12.77
N HIS A 191 -20.83 -1.47 -13.50
CA HIS A 191 -20.89 -0.53 -14.61
C HIS A 191 -20.37 -1.12 -15.93
N LEU A 192 -20.05 -2.42 -15.95
CA LEU A 192 -19.62 -3.20 -17.12
C LEU A 192 -20.63 -4.32 -17.35
#